data_AF-A0A3B8LCB1-F1
#
_entry.id   AF-A0A3B8LCB1-F1
#
_cell.length_a   1.000
_cell.length_b   1.000
_cell.length_c   1.000
_cell.angle_alpha   90.00
_cell.angle_beta   90.00
_cell.angle_gamma   90.00
#
_symmetry.space_group_name_H-M   'P 1'
#
loop_
_entity.id
_entity.type
_entity.pdbx_description
1 polymer ?
#
loop_
_entity_poly.entity_id
_entity_poly.type
_entity_poly.pdbx_seq_one_letter_code
_entity_poly.pdbx_strand_id
1 'polypeptide(L)'
;MKPDPSPLQPLRELLYQPPSAELWTSLLTFFDQLPTQWLTPAIEYALPHLESWPPHLRALDLKTLPTPFAFETHPAWPLIRTLSLRFTSFSQETFVALLQHPKLQQLQGLDLGHTEYLQEGLSYLLNASFGQHLLYLDISNCQLGDEGAFLLSAANTFPALKWLNLENNQLGPEAIRALTRPHSLPTLQQLWLNLNPIGSDGFAYLVEAPYFPHLTLLHLGHTRLRQHALSALSSVHTSSLRELLLPGNNLRDQGAETFAQHAARFPQLQRLDLIWNNITETGAAALAATPLPQLQTLKLGWNPIRDKGAIAIAHSQHLRQLNELALWECQLAADGARTIAQSKTLTALHTLDLNRNHIGDKGLIAIAISNNLTQLKELRLECNNISDQGALFLSRSPNLESLHTLQLRSNKIGDLGAHALAFSEHMLNMTHLDLVANRITQNGWQDLSSCPYLQDFADVPPPTPLSLLSPAD
;
A
#
# COMPACT_ATOMS: atom_id res chain seq x y z
N MET A 1 50.73 -27.30 -9.52
CA MET A 1 49.79 -26.17 -9.45
C MET A 1 48.40 -26.71 -9.74
N LYS A 2 47.53 -26.78 -8.73
CA LYS A 2 46.09 -26.98 -8.97
C LYS A 2 45.58 -25.77 -9.79
N PRO A 3 44.64 -25.95 -10.73
CA PRO A 3 44.16 -24.85 -11.55
C PRO A 3 43.54 -23.80 -10.62
N ASP A 4 43.91 -22.54 -10.86
CA ASP A 4 43.27 -21.39 -10.25
C ASP A 4 41.77 -21.47 -10.61
N PRO A 5 40.86 -21.71 -9.65
CA PRO A 5 39.43 -21.70 -9.96
C PRO A 5 39.14 -20.31 -10.51
N SER A 6 38.62 -20.25 -11.75
CA SER A 6 38.32 -19.00 -12.43
C SER A 6 37.65 -18.02 -11.45
N PRO A 7 38.08 -16.75 -11.35
CA PRO A 7 37.48 -15.77 -10.43
C PRO A 7 35.98 -15.54 -10.67
N LEU A 8 35.43 -16.13 -11.73
CA LEU A 8 34.00 -16.14 -12.07
C LEU A 8 33.24 -17.36 -11.51
N GLN A 9 33.88 -18.35 -10.88
CA GLN A 9 33.18 -19.49 -10.28
C GLN A 9 32.14 -19.05 -9.23
N PRO A 10 32.46 -18.13 -8.29
CA PRO A 10 31.46 -17.63 -7.34
C PRO A 10 30.29 -16.92 -8.04
N LEU A 11 30.56 -16.17 -9.12
CA LEU A 11 29.51 -15.54 -9.93
C LEU A 11 28.54 -16.59 -10.52
N ARG A 12 29.06 -17.71 -11.01
CA ARG A 12 28.23 -18.81 -11.53
C ARG A 12 27.34 -19.36 -10.43
N GLU A 13 27.91 -19.67 -9.27
CA GLU A 13 27.18 -20.23 -8.13
C GLU A 13 26.06 -19.29 -7.62
N LEU A 14 26.30 -17.97 -7.66
CA LEU A 14 25.26 -16.98 -7.34
C LEU A 14 24.16 -16.95 -8.41
N LEU A 15 24.49 -16.97 -9.70
CA LEU A 15 23.50 -16.84 -10.79
C LEU A 15 22.60 -18.06 -10.98
N TYR A 16 22.93 -19.24 -10.45
CA TYR A 16 22.07 -20.43 -10.48
C TYR A 16 21.02 -20.47 -9.37
N GLN A 17 21.07 -19.55 -8.41
CA GLN A 17 20.08 -19.44 -7.34
C GLN A 17 18.84 -18.67 -7.79
N PRO A 18 17.67 -18.92 -7.17
CA PRO A 18 16.44 -18.18 -7.50
C PRO A 18 16.61 -16.67 -7.23
N PRO A 19 16.05 -15.79 -8.07
CA PRO A 19 16.14 -14.35 -7.90
C PRO A 19 15.62 -13.88 -6.53
N SER A 20 16.43 -13.12 -5.78
CA SER A 20 16.03 -12.48 -4.53
C SER A 20 16.79 -11.17 -4.30
N ALA A 21 16.30 -10.34 -3.37
CA ALA A 21 16.96 -9.09 -3.00
C ALA A 21 18.30 -9.31 -2.27
N GLU A 22 18.38 -10.37 -1.46
CA GLU A 22 19.59 -10.79 -0.75
C GLU A 22 20.65 -11.28 -1.75
N LEU A 23 20.23 -12.06 -2.74
CA LEU A 23 21.10 -12.54 -3.80
C LEU A 23 21.60 -11.39 -4.67
N TRP A 24 20.75 -10.41 -4.97
CA TRP A 24 21.16 -9.20 -5.69
C TRP A 24 22.22 -8.40 -4.92
N THR A 25 22.03 -8.18 -3.62
CA THR A 25 23.03 -7.54 -2.75
C THR A 25 24.37 -8.31 -2.75
N SER A 26 24.29 -9.65 -2.76
CA SER A 26 25.48 -10.50 -2.83
C SER A 26 26.20 -10.38 -4.19
N LEU A 27 25.45 -10.26 -5.29
CA LEU A 27 26.00 -10.00 -6.62
C LEU A 27 26.70 -8.64 -6.70
N LEU A 28 26.08 -7.57 -6.18
CA LEU A 28 26.70 -6.24 -6.14
C LEU A 28 28.03 -6.28 -5.36
N THR A 29 28.01 -6.91 -4.19
CA THR A 29 29.22 -7.09 -3.35
C THR A 29 30.32 -7.85 -4.09
N PHE A 30 29.95 -8.90 -4.85
CA PHE A 30 30.89 -9.64 -5.67
C PHE A 30 31.53 -8.75 -6.75
N PHE A 31 30.73 -7.94 -7.45
CA PHE A 31 31.23 -7.03 -8.48
C PHE A 31 32.14 -5.94 -7.91
N ASP A 32 31.87 -5.44 -6.70
CA ASP A 32 32.69 -4.44 -6.03
C ASP A 32 34.09 -4.96 -5.66
N GLN A 33 34.20 -6.27 -5.40
CA GLN A 33 35.45 -6.94 -5.05
C GLN A 33 36.19 -7.50 -6.28
N LEU A 34 35.56 -7.52 -7.46
CA LEU A 34 36.11 -8.15 -8.65
C LEU A 34 37.22 -7.29 -9.28
N PRO A 35 38.42 -7.83 -9.56
CA PRO A 35 39.48 -7.07 -10.21
C PRO A 35 39.06 -6.53 -11.58
N THR A 36 39.47 -5.31 -11.92
CA THR A 36 39.03 -4.57 -13.11
C THR A 36 39.14 -5.36 -14.42
N GLN A 37 40.20 -6.18 -14.56
CA GLN A 37 40.44 -7.02 -15.74
C GLN A 37 39.37 -8.11 -15.97
N TRP A 38 38.60 -8.46 -14.94
CA TRP A 38 37.54 -9.47 -14.97
C TRP A 38 36.13 -8.88 -15.01
N LEU A 39 35.98 -7.56 -14.87
CA LEU A 39 34.68 -6.89 -14.87
C LEU A 39 33.89 -7.11 -16.18
N THR A 40 34.51 -6.82 -17.33
CA THR A 40 33.82 -6.97 -18.62
C THR A 40 33.37 -8.42 -18.88
N PRO A 41 34.24 -9.45 -18.75
CA PRO A 41 33.82 -10.84 -18.90
C PRO A 41 32.73 -11.26 -17.90
N ALA A 42 32.78 -10.78 -16.66
CA ALA A 42 31.78 -11.07 -15.65
C ALA A 42 30.41 -10.46 -15.99
N ILE A 43 30.38 -9.20 -16.44
CA ILE A 43 29.16 -8.50 -16.86
C ILE A 43 28.54 -9.19 -18.08
N GLU A 44 29.34 -9.52 -19.09
CA GLU A 44 28.88 -10.23 -20.29
C GLU A 44 28.31 -11.60 -19.95
N TYR A 45 28.91 -12.31 -18.98
CA TYR A 45 28.39 -13.59 -18.50
C TYR A 45 27.08 -13.42 -17.70
N ALA A 46 27.00 -12.39 -16.85
CA ALA A 46 25.85 -12.18 -15.97
C ALA A 46 24.60 -11.68 -16.70
N LEU A 47 24.77 -10.83 -17.73
CA LEU A 47 23.67 -10.15 -18.41
C LEU A 47 22.56 -11.10 -18.91
N PRO A 48 22.84 -12.18 -19.66
CA PRO A 48 21.81 -13.10 -20.15
C PRO A 48 21.06 -13.83 -19.01
N HIS A 49 21.75 -14.14 -17.91
CA HIS A 49 21.13 -14.82 -16.77
C HIS A 49 20.17 -13.88 -16.03
N LEU A 50 20.56 -12.61 -15.89
CA LEU A 50 19.80 -11.58 -15.21
C LEU A 50 18.66 -10.99 -16.07
N GLU A 51 18.60 -11.26 -17.36
CA GLU A 51 17.55 -10.75 -18.26
C GLU A 51 16.16 -11.28 -17.87
N SER A 52 16.11 -12.51 -17.36
CA SER A 52 14.88 -13.13 -16.84
C SER A 52 14.44 -12.59 -15.48
N TRP A 53 15.32 -11.87 -14.77
CA TRP A 53 15.03 -11.37 -13.44
C TRP A 53 14.07 -10.17 -13.50
N PRO A 54 13.13 -10.07 -12.55
CA PRO A 54 12.31 -8.88 -12.39
C PRO A 54 13.17 -7.60 -12.24
N PRO A 55 12.88 -6.52 -12.97
CA PRO A 55 13.64 -5.27 -12.91
C PRO A 55 13.76 -4.68 -11.50
N HIS A 56 12.70 -4.79 -10.69
CA HIS A 56 12.66 -4.28 -9.32
C HIS A 56 13.62 -5.01 -8.37
N LEU A 57 14.02 -6.26 -8.66
CA LEU A 57 15.04 -6.97 -7.89
C LEU A 57 16.45 -6.51 -8.25
N ARG A 58 16.65 -5.93 -9.44
CA ARG A 58 17.92 -5.39 -9.92
C ARG A 58 18.05 -3.91 -9.54
N ALA A 59 17.77 -3.61 -8.27
CA ALA A 59 17.71 -2.26 -7.73
C ALA A 59 18.99 -1.87 -6.99
N LEU A 60 19.48 -0.66 -7.20
CA LEU A 60 20.57 -0.08 -6.41
C LEU A 60 20.03 1.14 -5.66
N ASP A 61 20.18 1.16 -4.33
CA ASP A 61 19.97 2.36 -3.51
C ASP A 61 21.33 2.99 -3.23
N LEU A 62 21.56 4.22 -3.73
CA LEU A 62 22.85 4.88 -3.57
C LEU A 62 23.23 5.17 -2.12
N LYS A 63 22.26 5.25 -1.19
CA LYS A 63 22.58 5.42 0.24
C LYS A 63 23.31 4.24 0.85
N THR A 64 23.16 3.05 0.25
CA THR A 64 23.80 1.84 0.75
C THR A 64 25.30 1.82 0.41
N LEU A 65 25.76 2.72 -0.46
CA LEU A 65 27.15 2.79 -0.89
C LEU A 65 27.98 3.70 0.02
N PRO A 66 29.23 3.32 0.34
CA PRO A 66 30.08 4.09 1.24
C PRO A 66 30.50 5.44 0.63
N THR A 67 30.46 6.51 1.43
CA THR A 67 30.92 7.85 1.06
C THR A 67 32.43 8.05 1.26
N PRO A 68 33.15 8.78 0.40
CA PRO A 68 32.67 9.41 -0.84
C PRO A 68 32.61 8.38 -1.97
N PHE A 69 31.40 8.11 -2.46
CA PHE A 69 31.19 7.14 -3.52
C PHE A 69 31.60 7.75 -4.87
N ALA A 70 32.54 7.11 -5.56
CA ALA A 70 32.88 7.47 -6.93
C ALA A 70 31.82 6.91 -7.88
N PHE A 71 30.70 7.64 -8.02
CA PHE A 71 29.56 7.25 -8.86
C PHE A 71 29.96 6.95 -10.33
N GLU A 72 31.06 7.51 -10.81
CA GLU A 72 31.58 7.32 -12.16
C GLU A 72 32.06 5.87 -12.44
N THR A 73 32.44 5.11 -11.41
CA THR A 73 33.19 3.86 -11.60
C THR A 73 32.47 2.60 -11.13
N HIS A 74 31.21 2.67 -10.66
CA HIS A 74 30.54 1.47 -10.15
C HIS A 74 30.56 0.35 -11.21
N PRO A 75 31.15 -0.82 -10.90
CA PRO A 75 31.31 -1.91 -11.86
C PRO A 75 29.96 -2.46 -12.36
N ALA A 76 28.94 -2.45 -11.51
CA ALA A 76 27.66 -3.09 -11.79
C ALA A 76 26.66 -2.21 -12.57
N TRP A 77 27.02 -0.98 -12.96
CA TRP A 77 26.10 -0.08 -13.67
C TRP A 77 25.31 -0.71 -14.83
N PRO A 78 25.93 -1.49 -15.74
CA PRO A 78 25.21 -2.12 -16.85
C PRO A 78 24.13 -3.15 -16.42
N LEU A 79 24.27 -3.69 -15.20
CA LEU A 79 23.39 -4.72 -14.65
C LEU A 79 22.19 -4.12 -13.91
N ILE A 80 22.22 -2.84 -13.54
CA ILE A 80 21.17 -2.20 -12.77
C ILE A 80 19.95 -1.92 -13.68
N ARG A 81 18.75 -2.10 -13.13
CA ARG A 81 17.48 -1.76 -13.81
C ARG A 81 16.63 -0.77 -13.02
N THR A 82 16.81 -0.72 -11.70
CA THR A 82 16.17 0.30 -10.86
C THR A 82 17.23 1.04 -10.06
N LEU A 83 17.14 2.36 -10.02
CA LEU A 83 18.05 3.21 -9.25
C LEU A 83 17.25 4.05 -8.27
N SER A 84 17.63 4.04 -6.99
CA SER A 84 17.06 4.89 -5.96
C SER A 84 18.08 5.91 -5.48
N LEU A 85 17.66 7.17 -5.52
CA LEU A 85 18.33 8.37 -5.00
C LEU A 85 17.50 8.97 -3.86
N ARG A 86 16.64 8.15 -3.23
CA ARG A 86 15.66 8.68 -2.27
C ARG A 86 16.36 9.27 -1.06
N PHE A 87 16.03 10.51 -0.68
CA PHE A 87 16.70 11.32 0.36
C PHE A 87 18.24 11.35 0.28
N THR A 88 18.82 11.38 -0.90
CA THR A 88 20.25 11.68 -1.07
C THR A 88 20.44 13.18 -1.31
N SER A 89 21.41 13.79 -0.65
CA SER A 89 21.85 15.15 -0.97
C SER A 89 22.98 15.12 -2.00
N PHE A 90 22.73 15.71 -3.17
CA PHE A 90 23.74 15.88 -4.21
C PHE A 90 23.94 17.37 -4.49
N SER A 91 25.15 17.72 -4.96
CA SER A 91 25.27 18.96 -5.74
C SER A 91 24.50 18.80 -7.06
N GLN A 92 23.96 19.89 -7.58
CA GLN A 92 23.25 19.90 -8.86
C GLN A 92 24.10 19.28 -9.98
N GLU A 93 25.41 19.59 -10.00
CA GLU A 93 26.37 19.04 -10.96
C GLU A 93 26.46 17.51 -10.90
N THR A 94 26.52 16.94 -9.70
CA THR A 94 26.58 15.50 -9.50
C THR A 94 25.28 14.82 -9.94
N PHE A 95 24.14 15.44 -9.62
CA PHE A 95 22.83 14.95 -10.02
C PHE A 95 22.68 14.91 -11.55
N VAL A 96 23.08 15.98 -12.23
CA VAL A 96 23.05 16.06 -13.69
C VAL A 96 24.00 15.04 -14.33
N ALA A 97 25.23 14.94 -13.82
CA ALA A 97 26.21 13.96 -14.32
C ALA A 97 25.68 12.53 -14.21
N LEU A 98 24.96 12.21 -13.13
CA LEU A 98 24.34 10.91 -12.93
C LEU A 98 23.21 10.65 -13.94
N LEU A 99 22.28 11.59 -14.12
CA LEU A 99 21.18 11.45 -15.09
C LEU A 99 21.66 11.30 -16.53
N GLN A 100 22.81 11.88 -16.85
CA GLN A 100 23.43 11.80 -18.17
C GLN A 100 24.41 10.63 -18.31
N HIS A 101 24.56 9.81 -17.28
CA HIS A 101 25.58 8.77 -17.26
C HIS A 101 25.31 7.67 -18.33
N PRO A 102 26.26 7.38 -19.24
CA PRO A 102 26.01 6.54 -20.41
C PRO A 102 25.74 5.07 -20.06
N LYS A 103 26.20 4.60 -18.90
CA LYS A 103 25.94 3.21 -18.46
C LYS A 103 24.51 2.99 -17.92
N LEU A 104 23.73 4.06 -17.72
CA LEU A 104 22.36 3.96 -17.24
C LEU A 104 21.32 3.78 -18.35
N GLN A 105 21.71 3.64 -19.62
CA GLN A 105 20.79 3.52 -20.76
C GLN A 105 19.74 2.41 -20.64
N GLN A 106 20.03 1.37 -19.85
CA GLN A 106 19.15 0.22 -19.63
C GLN A 106 18.25 0.38 -18.41
N LEU A 107 18.25 1.54 -17.75
CA LEU A 107 17.43 1.80 -16.58
C LEU A 107 15.94 1.77 -16.95
N GLN A 108 15.16 1.09 -16.12
CA GLN A 108 13.71 0.92 -16.27
C GLN A 108 12.95 1.51 -15.09
N GLY A 109 13.58 1.66 -13.93
CA GLY A 109 13.01 2.30 -12.75
C GLY A 109 13.93 3.37 -12.18
N LEU A 110 13.36 4.52 -11.83
CA LEU A 110 14.07 5.59 -11.15
C LEU A 110 13.24 6.09 -9.97
N ASP A 111 13.82 6.07 -8.77
CA ASP A 111 13.25 6.66 -7.56
C ASP A 111 14.07 7.89 -7.16
N LEU A 112 13.47 9.06 -7.32
CA LEU A 112 13.98 10.38 -6.93
C LEU A 112 13.16 10.95 -5.76
N GLY A 113 12.41 10.13 -5.04
CA GLY A 113 11.57 10.59 -3.95
C GLY A 113 12.36 11.40 -2.92
N HIS A 114 11.83 12.55 -2.50
CA HIS A 114 12.51 13.44 -1.55
C HIS A 114 13.91 13.90 -1.98
N THR A 115 14.22 13.94 -3.28
CA THR A 115 15.44 14.62 -3.75
C THR A 115 15.19 16.12 -3.83
N GLU A 116 16.04 16.89 -3.16
CA GLU A 116 16.07 18.35 -3.29
C GLU A 116 16.59 18.74 -4.70
N TYR A 117 16.21 19.93 -5.19
CA TYR A 117 16.68 20.49 -6.48
C TYR A 117 16.21 19.80 -7.77
N LEU A 118 15.22 18.88 -7.70
CA LEU A 118 14.73 18.22 -8.92
C LEU A 118 14.16 19.21 -9.95
N GLN A 119 13.54 20.31 -9.52
CA GLN A 119 12.96 21.30 -10.44
C GLN A 119 13.98 21.79 -11.49
N GLU A 120 15.21 22.08 -11.06
CA GLU A 120 16.29 22.55 -11.93
C GLU A 120 16.93 21.40 -12.74
N GLY A 121 16.90 20.19 -12.18
CA GLY A 121 17.39 18.97 -12.81
C GLY A 121 16.40 18.30 -13.78
N LEU A 122 15.14 18.72 -13.79
CA LEU A 122 14.06 18.03 -14.50
C LEU A 122 14.27 18.02 -16.01
N SER A 123 14.78 19.11 -16.59
CA SER A 123 15.12 19.17 -18.01
C SER A 123 16.18 18.14 -18.42
N TYR A 124 17.09 17.78 -17.50
CA TYR A 124 18.10 16.76 -17.75
C TYR A 124 17.49 15.36 -17.66
N LEU A 125 16.59 15.13 -16.70
CA LEU A 125 15.82 13.88 -16.62
C LEU A 125 15.00 13.66 -17.89
N LEU A 126 14.40 14.73 -18.42
CA LEU A 126 13.63 14.70 -19.66
C LEU A 126 14.46 14.38 -20.92
N ASN A 127 15.78 14.55 -20.84
CA ASN A 127 16.73 14.24 -21.91
C ASN A 127 17.62 13.02 -21.58
N ALA A 128 17.33 12.32 -20.48
CA ALA A 128 18.13 11.18 -20.06
C ALA A 128 17.99 10.03 -21.07
N SER A 129 19.12 9.38 -21.37
CA SER A 129 19.20 8.32 -22.39
C SER A 129 18.28 7.12 -22.12
N PHE A 130 17.92 6.89 -20.86
CA PHE A 130 17.02 5.82 -20.44
C PHE A 130 15.53 6.19 -20.49
N GLY A 131 15.17 7.46 -20.71
CA GLY A 131 13.78 7.92 -20.63
C GLY A 131 12.82 7.12 -21.51
N GLN A 132 13.26 6.72 -22.71
CA GLN A 132 12.46 5.95 -23.66
C GLN A 132 12.07 4.55 -23.17
N HIS A 133 12.81 4.00 -22.21
CA HIS A 133 12.61 2.65 -21.66
C HIS A 133 12.13 2.67 -20.21
N LEU A 134 11.97 3.86 -19.63
CA LEU A 134 11.58 4.02 -18.24
C LEU A 134 10.13 3.56 -18.04
N LEU A 135 9.94 2.58 -17.16
CA LEU A 135 8.64 1.97 -16.83
C LEU A 135 8.09 2.53 -15.51
N TYR A 136 8.99 2.89 -14.58
CA TYR A 136 8.70 3.37 -13.23
C TYR A 136 9.45 4.66 -12.95
N LEU A 137 8.74 5.68 -12.50
CA LEU A 137 9.31 6.94 -12.04
C LEU A 137 8.64 7.39 -10.74
N ASP A 138 9.40 7.43 -9.65
CA ASP A 138 9.01 8.12 -8.42
C ASP A 138 9.73 9.46 -8.35
N ILE A 139 8.97 10.53 -8.33
CA ILE A 139 9.42 11.91 -8.15
C ILE A 139 8.57 12.59 -7.06
N SER A 140 8.16 11.81 -6.06
CA SER A 140 7.36 12.29 -4.93
C SER A 140 8.17 13.21 -4.02
N ASN A 141 7.51 14.17 -3.39
CA ASN A 141 8.13 15.08 -2.41
C ASN A 141 9.31 15.89 -2.99
N CYS A 142 9.25 16.25 -4.27
CA CYS A 142 10.30 16.96 -5.01
C CYS A 142 10.00 18.44 -5.25
N GLN A 143 8.88 18.97 -4.71
CA GLN A 143 8.47 20.38 -4.82
C GLN A 143 8.37 20.87 -6.28
N LEU A 144 7.92 20.01 -7.20
CA LEU A 144 7.89 20.31 -8.64
C LEU A 144 7.04 21.54 -9.00
N GLY A 145 5.92 21.73 -8.31
CA GLY A 145 4.90 22.71 -8.68
C GLY A 145 4.31 22.48 -10.07
N ASP A 146 3.45 23.40 -10.50
CA ASP A 146 2.78 23.29 -11.80
C ASP A 146 3.73 23.39 -12.99
N GLU A 147 4.84 24.13 -12.83
CA GLU A 147 5.89 24.26 -13.85
C GLU A 147 6.59 22.93 -14.13
N GLY A 148 6.92 22.15 -13.09
CA GLY A 148 7.51 20.82 -13.25
C GLY A 148 6.56 19.85 -13.98
N ALA A 149 5.26 19.89 -13.65
CA ALA A 149 4.25 19.10 -14.38
C ALA A 149 4.10 19.52 -15.85
N PHE A 150 4.20 20.82 -16.14
CA PHE A 150 4.23 21.31 -17.52
C PHE A 150 5.41 20.74 -18.30
N LEU A 151 6.62 20.76 -17.71
CA LEU A 151 7.82 20.19 -18.33
C LEU A 151 7.67 18.68 -18.56
N LEU A 152 7.14 17.94 -17.58
CA LEU A 152 6.83 16.51 -17.74
C LEU A 152 5.85 16.25 -18.89
N SER A 153 4.84 17.11 -19.06
CA SER A 153 3.84 16.95 -20.11
C SER A 153 4.33 17.35 -21.51
N ALA A 154 5.24 18.32 -21.59
CA ALA A 154 5.76 18.87 -22.85
C ALA A 154 6.72 17.91 -23.54
N ALA A 155 7.26 16.95 -22.80
CA ALA A 155 8.25 16.03 -23.29
C ALA A 155 7.61 14.64 -23.44
N ASN A 156 7.58 14.13 -24.67
CA ASN A 156 7.18 12.75 -24.97
C ASN A 156 8.25 11.74 -24.49
N THR A 157 8.92 12.03 -23.37
CA THR A 157 10.17 11.41 -22.95
C THR A 157 9.97 10.01 -22.41
N PHE A 158 8.82 9.74 -21.78
CA PHE A 158 8.55 8.45 -21.13
C PHE A 158 7.37 7.73 -21.81
N PRO A 159 7.49 7.35 -23.10
CA PRO A 159 6.41 6.70 -23.83
C PRO A 159 6.11 5.28 -23.34
N ALA A 160 7.02 4.68 -22.57
CA ALA A 160 6.87 3.35 -21.98
C ALA A 160 6.44 3.39 -20.50
N LEU A 161 6.25 4.58 -19.91
CA LEU A 161 5.97 4.72 -18.49
C LEU A 161 4.64 4.08 -18.13
N LYS A 162 4.66 3.19 -17.15
CA LYS A 162 3.48 2.48 -16.62
C LYS A 162 3.10 2.95 -15.23
N TRP A 163 4.08 3.39 -14.46
CA TRP A 163 3.92 3.79 -13.07
C TRP A 163 4.57 5.15 -12.85
N LEU A 164 3.79 6.09 -12.33
CA LEU A 164 4.26 7.44 -12.02
C LEU A 164 3.77 7.88 -10.64
N ASN A 165 4.71 8.24 -9.76
CA ASN A 165 4.40 8.84 -8.48
C ASN A 165 4.81 10.31 -8.43
N LEU A 166 3.79 11.16 -8.30
CA LEU A 166 3.87 12.60 -8.18
C LEU A 166 3.35 13.09 -6.81
N GLU A 167 3.28 12.21 -5.82
CA GLU A 167 2.82 12.55 -4.47
C GLU A 167 3.54 13.77 -3.89
N ASN A 168 2.78 14.64 -3.22
CA ASN A 168 3.29 15.78 -2.44
C ASN A 168 4.27 16.68 -3.23
N ASN A 169 3.87 17.12 -4.41
CA ASN A 169 4.65 17.99 -5.29
C ASN A 169 4.06 19.39 -5.48
N GLN A 170 3.05 19.75 -4.67
CA GLN A 170 2.34 21.02 -4.75
C GLN A 170 1.64 21.24 -6.11
N LEU A 171 1.19 20.16 -6.76
CA LEU A 171 0.50 20.22 -8.04
C LEU A 171 -0.94 20.74 -7.90
N GLY A 172 -1.24 21.84 -8.59
CA GLY A 172 -2.55 22.43 -8.71
C GLY A 172 -3.36 21.90 -9.91
N PRO A 173 -4.53 22.48 -10.19
CA PRO A 173 -5.37 22.08 -11.31
C PRO A 173 -4.70 22.28 -12.68
N GLU A 174 -3.88 23.33 -12.86
CA GLU A 174 -3.21 23.57 -14.15
C GLU A 174 -2.08 22.56 -14.43
N ALA A 175 -1.40 22.06 -13.39
CA ALA A 175 -0.49 20.91 -13.53
C ALA A 175 -1.20 19.71 -14.17
N ILE A 176 -2.39 19.39 -13.65
CA ILE A 176 -3.17 18.26 -14.13
C ILE A 176 -3.67 18.48 -15.56
N ARG A 177 -4.09 19.70 -15.88
CA ARG A 177 -4.43 20.09 -17.26
C ARG A 177 -3.26 19.89 -18.22
N ALA A 178 -2.03 20.13 -17.77
CA ALA A 178 -0.83 19.88 -18.55
C ALA A 178 -0.60 18.38 -18.75
N LEU A 179 -0.63 17.58 -17.66
CA LEU A 179 -0.43 16.13 -17.69
C LEU A 179 -1.49 15.36 -18.50
N THR A 180 -2.68 15.95 -18.67
CA THR A 180 -3.80 15.34 -19.42
C THR A 180 -3.83 15.73 -20.90
N ARG A 181 -2.78 16.40 -21.41
CA ARG A 181 -2.68 16.75 -22.84
C ARG A 181 -2.63 15.50 -23.73
N PRO A 182 -3.13 15.60 -24.98
CA PRO A 182 -3.05 14.50 -25.93
C PRO A 182 -1.62 13.96 -26.07
N HIS A 183 -1.47 12.64 -26.07
CA HIS A 183 -0.21 11.90 -26.18
C HIS A 183 0.71 11.97 -24.95
N SER A 184 0.33 12.66 -23.87
CA SER A 184 1.10 12.61 -22.63
C SER A 184 0.92 11.25 -21.95
N LEU A 185 2.02 10.57 -21.62
CA LEU A 185 2.06 9.32 -20.85
C LEU A 185 1.10 8.22 -21.37
N PRO A 186 1.21 7.82 -22.65
CA PRO A 186 0.19 7.02 -23.34
C PRO A 186 0.01 5.59 -22.78
N THR A 187 1.04 5.04 -22.13
CA THR A 187 1.04 3.69 -21.57
C THR A 187 0.75 3.65 -20.07
N LEU A 188 0.45 4.79 -19.45
CA LEU A 188 0.36 4.89 -18.01
C LEU A 188 -0.77 4.01 -17.45
N GLN A 189 -0.42 3.19 -16.45
CA GLN A 189 -1.32 2.23 -15.81
C GLN A 189 -1.63 2.61 -14.37
N GLN A 190 -0.71 3.29 -13.69
CA GLN A 190 -0.82 3.63 -12.27
C GLN A 190 -0.28 5.02 -12.02
N LEU A 191 -1.09 5.87 -11.36
CA LEU A 191 -0.79 7.28 -11.13
C LEU A 191 -1.08 7.67 -9.67
N TRP A 192 -0.06 8.14 -8.98
CA TRP A 192 -0.17 8.72 -7.64
C TRP A 192 -0.05 10.22 -7.69
N LEU A 193 -1.08 10.87 -7.16
CA LEU A 193 -1.25 12.32 -7.12
C LEU A 193 -1.63 12.81 -5.73
N ASN A 194 -1.59 11.95 -4.71
CA ASN A 194 -1.95 12.32 -3.35
C ASN A 194 -1.11 13.48 -2.79
N LEU A 195 -1.68 14.17 -1.81
CA LEU A 195 -1.06 15.30 -1.13
C LEU A 195 -0.74 16.47 -2.09
N ASN A 196 -1.47 16.59 -3.20
CA ASN A 196 -1.37 17.73 -4.13
C ASN A 196 -2.67 18.54 -4.14
N PRO A 197 -2.62 19.89 -4.13
CA PRO A 197 -3.81 20.75 -4.12
C PRO A 197 -4.56 20.82 -5.48
N ILE A 198 -4.87 19.67 -6.07
CA ILE A 198 -5.49 19.52 -7.40
C ILE A 198 -6.88 20.15 -7.48
N GLY A 199 -7.67 20.00 -6.42
CA GLY A 199 -9.02 20.55 -6.35
C GLY A 199 -10.03 19.87 -7.28
N SER A 200 -11.26 20.39 -7.28
CA SER A 200 -12.34 19.88 -8.12
C SER A 200 -12.07 20.09 -9.61
N ASP A 201 -11.49 21.24 -9.99
CA ASP A 201 -11.19 21.58 -11.38
C ASP A 201 -10.13 20.64 -11.97
N GLY A 202 -9.07 20.36 -11.22
CA GLY A 202 -8.04 19.42 -11.64
C GLY A 202 -8.60 17.99 -11.77
N PHE A 203 -9.48 17.56 -10.87
CA PHE A 203 -10.17 16.28 -11.03
C PHE A 203 -11.02 16.22 -12.30
N ALA A 204 -11.72 17.31 -12.65
CA ALA A 204 -12.47 17.38 -13.90
C ALA A 204 -11.54 17.16 -15.10
N TYR A 205 -10.38 17.82 -15.14
CA TYR A 205 -9.39 17.59 -16.20
C TYR A 205 -8.91 16.13 -16.28
N LEU A 206 -8.69 15.43 -15.15
CA LEU A 206 -8.28 14.02 -15.16
C LEU A 206 -9.32 13.11 -15.80
N VAL A 207 -10.58 13.29 -15.44
CA VAL A 207 -11.62 12.33 -15.80
C VAL A 207 -12.24 12.62 -17.17
N GLU A 208 -12.17 13.87 -17.62
CA GLU A 208 -12.57 14.27 -18.98
C GLU A 208 -11.54 13.93 -20.04
N ALA A 209 -10.28 13.67 -19.64
CA ALA A 209 -9.21 13.35 -20.56
C ALA A 209 -9.35 11.93 -21.15
N PRO A 210 -9.45 11.77 -22.48
CA PRO A 210 -9.48 10.45 -23.11
C PRO A 210 -8.09 9.76 -23.16
N TYR A 211 -7.04 10.39 -22.64
CA TYR A 211 -5.64 10.05 -22.91
C TYR A 211 -4.98 9.15 -21.86
N PHE A 212 -5.75 8.61 -20.91
CA PHE A 212 -5.33 7.55 -19.99
C PHE A 212 -6.08 6.23 -20.21
N PRO A 213 -6.01 5.63 -21.42
CA PRO A 213 -6.84 4.47 -21.77
C PRO A 213 -6.50 3.22 -20.94
N HIS A 214 -5.28 3.13 -20.42
CA HIS A 214 -4.77 1.97 -19.70
C HIS A 214 -4.69 2.17 -18.19
N LEU A 215 -5.20 3.29 -17.66
CA LEU A 215 -5.08 3.60 -16.25
C LEU A 215 -5.97 2.67 -15.41
N THR A 216 -5.31 1.83 -14.62
CA THR A 216 -5.91 0.85 -13.72
C THR A 216 -5.93 1.31 -12.27
N LEU A 217 -5.01 2.19 -11.85
CA LEU A 217 -4.95 2.73 -10.50
C LEU A 217 -4.81 4.25 -10.53
N LEU A 218 -5.68 4.93 -9.78
CA LEU A 218 -5.59 6.37 -9.56
C LEU A 218 -5.68 6.69 -8.06
N HIS A 219 -4.61 7.26 -7.53
CA HIS A 219 -4.52 7.67 -6.14
C HIS A 219 -4.59 9.20 -5.99
N LEU A 220 -5.69 9.70 -5.43
CA LEU A 220 -6.00 11.12 -5.23
C LEU A 220 -6.24 11.47 -3.76
N GLY A 221 -5.60 10.76 -2.83
CA GLY A 221 -5.71 11.05 -1.40
C GLY A 221 -5.29 12.48 -1.04
N HIS A 222 -6.07 13.17 -0.20
CA HIS A 222 -5.77 14.51 0.29
C HIS A 222 -5.54 15.56 -0.83
N THR A 223 -6.34 15.48 -1.90
CA THR A 223 -6.19 16.36 -3.08
C THR A 223 -7.16 17.54 -3.14
N ARG A 224 -7.88 17.79 -2.02
CA ARG A 224 -8.86 18.88 -1.86
C ARG A 224 -10.02 18.80 -2.87
N LEU A 225 -10.44 17.59 -3.24
CA LEU A 225 -11.56 17.40 -4.19
C LEU A 225 -12.86 18.04 -3.71
N ARG A 226 -13.23 17.88 -2.43
CA ARG A 226 -14.49 18.33 -1.84
C ARG A 226 -15.72 17.67 -2.47
N GLN A 227 -16.88 17.92 -1.87
CA GLN A 227 -18.16 17.26 -2.16
C GLN A 227 -18.70 17.38 -3.60
N HIS A 228 -18.26 18.37 -4.38
CA HIS A 228 -18.78 18.59 -5.75
C HIS A 228 -17.87 18.04 -6.86
N ALA A 229 -16.63 17.64 -6.57
CA ALA A 229 -15.68 17.20 -7.59
C ALA A 229 -16.21 16.04 -8.43
N LEU A 230 -16.89 15.09 -7.79
CA LEU A 230 -17.38 13.89 -8.47
C LEU A 230 -18.53 14.14 -9.45
N SER A 231 -19.06 15.37 -9.52
CA SER A 231 -20.02 15.75 -10.59
C SER A 231 -19.40 15.67 -11.99
N ALA A 232 -18.08 15.84 -12.10
CA ALA A 232 -17.32 15.64 -13.33
C ALA A 232 -17.34 14.19 -13.82
N LEU A 233 -17.77 13.21 -12.99
CA LEU A 233 -17.93 11.83 -13.44
C LEU A 233 -19.00 11.65 -14.54
N SER A 234 -19.89 12.63 -14.69
CA SER A 234 -20.93 12.62 -15.72
C SER A 234 -20.38 12.60 -17.15
N SER A 235 -19.24 13.26 -17.40
CA SER A 235 -18.57 13.37 -18.71
C SER A 235 -17.62 12.21 -19.02
N VAL A 236 -17.41 11.29 -18.08
CA VAL A 236 -16.38 10.22 -18.16
C VAL A 236 -16.85 9.07 -19.03
N HIS A 237 -16.07 8.66 -20.04
CA HIS A 237 -16.36 7.40 -20.75
C HIS A 237 -16.12 6.20 -19.81
N THR A 238 -16.55 5.00 -20.20
CA THR A 238 -16.28 3.80 -19.38
C THR A 238 -14.79 3.67 -19.10
N SER A 239 -14.43 3.61 -17.81
CA SER A 239 -13.06 3.59 -17.32
C SER A 239 -12.51 2.16 -17.20
N SER A 240 -11.21 2.01 -17.42
CA SER A 240 -10.43 0.79 -17.15
C SER A 240 -9.92 0.70 -15.71
N LEU A 241 -10.29 1.68 -14.86
CA LEU A 241 -9.87 1.72 -13.46
C LEU A 241 -10.34 0.49 -12.69
N ARG A 242 -9.40 -0.10 -11.98
CA ARG A 242 -9.57 -1.19 -11.02
C ARG A 242 -9.45 -0.69 -9.59
N GLU A 243 -8.63 0.33 -9.36
CA GLU A 243 -8.43 0.93 -8.03
C GLU A 243 -8.63 2.43 -8.09
N LEU A 244 -9.57 2.93 -7.29
CA LEU A 244 -9.83 4.36 -7.11
C LEU A 244 -9.67 4.72 -5.64
N LEU A 245 -8.63 5.50 -5.34
CA LEU A 245 -8.23 5.81 -3.97
C LEU A 245 -8.43 7.32 -3.73
N LEU A 246 -9.39 7.66 -2.90
CA LEU A 246 -9.82 9.05 -2.64
C LEU A 246 -9.75 9.44 -1.15
N PRO A 247 -8.80 8.95 -0.31
CA PRO A 247 -8.87 9.23 1.12
C PRO A 247 -8.70 10.72 1.44
N GLY A 248 -9.30 11.24 2.51
CA GLY A 248 -8.98 12.59 3.00
C GLY A 248 -9.44 13.76 2.12
N ASN A 249 -10.51 13.61 1.34
CA ASN A 249 -10.97 14.61 0.37
C ASN A 249 -12.22 15.40 0.79
N ASN A 250 -12.80 15.10 1.96
CA ASN A 250 -14.05 15.71 2.44
C ASN A 250 -15.16 15.66 1.36
N LEU A 251 -15.34 14.48 0.76
CA LEU A 251 -16.38 14.22 -0.24
C LEU A 251 -17.80 14.27 0.35
N ARG A 252 -17.95 13.93 1.63
CA ARG A 252 -19.24 13.85 2.34
C ARG A 252 -20.23 12.91 1.65
N ASP A 253 -21.48 12.88 2.13
CA ASP A 253 -22.55 12.06 1.54
C ASP A 253 -22.80 12.41 0.07
N GLN A 254 -22.80 13.71 -0.27
CA GLN A 254 -23.01 14.16 -1.64
C GLN A 254 -22.00 13.56 -2.62
N GLY A 255 -20.72 13.47 -2.25
CA GLY A 255 -19.71 12.83 -3.10
C GLY A 255 -19.97 11.33 -3.27
N ALA A 256 -20.31 10.63 -2.18
CA ALA A 256 -20.65 9.21 -2.23
C ALA A 256 -21.90 8.92 -3.08
N GLU A 257 -22.94 9.75 -2.96
CA GLU A 257 -24.15 9.69 -3.79
C GLU A 257 -23.85 9.98 -5.26
N THR A 258 -23.02 10.98 -5.54
CA THR A 258 -22.63 11.33 -6.91
C THR A 258 -21.81 10.21 -7.55
N PHE A 259 -20.91 9.56 -6.78
CA PHE A 259 -20.21 8.36 -7.24
C PHE A 259 -21.19 7.23 -7.54
N ALA A 260 -22.12 6.95 -6.62
CA ALA A 260 -23.14 5.92 -6.79
C ALA A 260 -23.96 6.09 -8.08
N GLN A 261 -24.34 7.34 -8.41
CA GLN A 261 -25.06 7.68 -9.65
C GLN A 261 -24.26 7.35 -10.92
N HIS A 262 -22.93 7.42 -10.87
CA HIS A 262 -22.05 7.24 -12.03
C HIS A 262 -21.23 5.95 -11.99
N ALA A 263 -21.47 5.07 -11.03
CA ALA A 263 -20.68 3.86 -10.81
C ALA A 263 -20.65 2.89 -12.00
N ALA A 264 -21.69 2.91 -12.86
CA ALA A 264 -21.72 2.13 -14.10
C ALA A 264 -20.57 2.48 -15.06
N ARG A 265 -19.92 3.64 -14.89
CA ARG A 265 -18.71 4.03 -15.63
C ARG A 265 -17.44 3.30 -15.16
N PHE A 266 -17.49 2.56 -14.05
CA PHE A 266 -16.35 1.82 -13.48
C PHE A 266 -16.65 0.31 -13.39
N PRO A 267 -16.90 -0.39 -14.51
CA PRO A 267 -17.33 -1.78 -14.50
C PRO A 267 -16.26 -2.76 -14.00
N GLN A 268 -14.99 -2.35 -14.02
CA GLN A 268 -13.85 -3.17 -13.58
C GLN A 268 -13.33 -2.79 -12.19
N LEU A 269 -14.03 -1.93 -11.43
CA LEU A 269 -13.55 -1.46 -10.14
C LEU A 269 -13.52 -2.61 -9.13
N GLN A 270 -12.32 -2.88 -8.63
CA GLN A 270 -11.99 -3.91 -7.64
C GLN A 270 -11.74 -3.31 -6.27
N ARG A 271 -11.20 -2.09 -6.19
CA ARG A 271 -10.92 -1.40 -4.93
C ARG A 271 -11.43 0.03 -4.95
N LEU A 272 -12.19 0.36 -3.90
CA LEU A 272 -12.63 1.71 -3.61
C LEU A 272 -12.17 2.10 -2.20
N ASP A 273 -11.34 3.14 -2.13
CA ASP A 273 -10.88 3.70 -0.86
C ASP A 273 -11.43 5.11 -0.67
N LEU A 274 -12.26 5.27 0.35
CA LEU A 274 -12.94 6.50 0.73
C LEU A 274 -12.64 6.87 2.19
N ILE A 275 -11.52 6.40 2.76
CA ILE A 275 -11.14 6.69 4.14
C ILE A 275 -11.14 8.22 4.39
N TRP A 276 -11.60 8.65 5.57
CA TRP A 276 -11.53 10.04 6.01
C TRP A 276 -12.19 11.05 5.03
N ASN A 277 -13.43 10.78 4.62
CA ASN A 277 -14.19 11.64 3.71
C ASN A 277 -15.41 12.31 4.33
N ASN A 278 -15.63 12.11 5.63
CA ASN A 278 -16.81 12.60 6.35
C ASN A 278 -18.14 12.09 5.74
N ILE A 279 -18.13 10.84 5.27
CA ILE A 279 -19.30 10.10 4.77
C ILE A 279 -20.09 9.59 5.99
N THR A 280 -21.40 9.78 6.00
CA THR A 280 -22.29 9.35 7.08
C THR A 280 -23.02 8.06 6.73
N GLU A 281 -23.97 7.65 7.57
CA GLU A 281 -24.95 6.60 7.30
C GLU A 281 -25.66 6.75 5.94
N THR A 282 -25.89 7.99 5.46
CA THR A 282 -26.57 8.27 4.19
C THR A 282 -25.70 7.91 2.99
N GLY A 283 -24.45 8.39 2.95
CA GLY A 283 -23.53 8.09 1.86
C GLY A 283 -23.14 6.60 1.84
N ALA A 284 -23.01 5.95 3.00
CA ALA A 284 -22.82 4.50 3.06
C ALA A 284 -24.00 3.73 2.45
N ALA A 285 -25.24 4.18 2.71
CA ALA A 285 -26.42 3.56 2.11
C ALA A 285 -26.45 3.73 0.57
N ALA A 286 -26.03 4.90 0.07
CA ALA A 286 -25.89 5.12 -1.37
C ALA A 286 -24.85 4.17 -1.99
N LEU A 287 -23.66 4.04 -1.39
CA LEU A 287 -22.63 3.12 -1.83
C LEU A 287 -23.09 1.66 -1.77
N ALA A 288 -23.80 1.27 -0.71
CA ALA A 288 -24.33 -0.08 -0.55
C ALA A 288 -25.38 -0.43 -1.62
N ALA A 289 -26.17 0.54 -2.08
CA ALA A 289 -27.14 0.37 -3.16
C ALA A 289 -26.51 0.36 -4.56
N THR A 290 -25.19 0.59 -4.66
CA THR A 290 -24.49 0.76 -5.93
C THR A 290 -24.07 -0.59 -6.55
N PRO A 291 -24.42 -0.88 -7.81
CA PRO A 291 -23.94 -2.08 -8.51
C PRO A 291 -22.44 -1.99 -8.85
N LEU A 292 -21.60 -2.64 -8.05
CA LEU A 292 -20.15 -2.78 -8.28
C LEU A 292 -19.77 -4.27 -8.31
N PRO A 293 -19.99 -4.98 -9.43
CA PRO A 293 -19.98 -6.44 -9.47
C PRO A 293 -18.59 -7.07 -9.27
N GLN A 294 -17.52 -6.29 -9.47
CA GLN A 294 -16.13 -6.73 -9.33
C GLN A 294 -15.47 -6.22 -8.06
N LEU A 295 -16.20 -5.51 -7.18
CA LEU A 295 -15.60 -4.90 -6.00
C LEU A 295 -15.20 -5.95 -4.97
N GLN A 296 -13.90 -5.97 -4.68
CA GLN A 296 -13.25 -6.87 -3.74
C GLN A 296 -12.80 -6.16 -2.47
N THR A 297 -12.50 -4.87 -2.53
CA THR A 297 -12.04 -4.08 -1.38
C THR A 297 -12.83 -2.79 -1.25
N LEU A 298 -13.43 -2.57 -0.08
CA LEU A 298 -14.13 -1.34 0.27
C LEU A 298 -13.57 -0.79 1.59
N LYS A 299 -12.95 0.40 1.53
CA LYS A 299 -12.39 1.07 2.70
C LYS A 299 -13.16 2.36 2.99
N LEU A 300 -13.73 2.42 4.18
CA LEU A 300 -14.55 3.53 4.66
C LEU A 300 -14.11 4.02 6.06
N GLY A 301 -12.93 3.64 6.53
CA GLY A 301 -12.42 4.06 7.83
C GLY A 301 -12.41 5.59 8.05
N TRP A 302 -12.45 6.06 9.29
CA TRP A 302 -12.58 7.50 9.63
C TRP A 302 -13.79 8.20 8.98
N ASN A 303 -14.91 7.50 8.84
CA ASN A 303 -16.17 8.10 8.41
C ASN A 303 -17.26 7.78 9.44
N PRO A 304 -18.15 8.72 9.81
CA PRO A 304 -19.25 8.44 10.75
C PRO A 304 -20.35 7.56 10.12
N ILE A 305 -20.00 6.33 9.70
CA ILE A 305 -20.89 5.35 9.07
C ILE A 305 -21.96 4.89 10.06
N ARG A 306 -21.56 4.67 11.32
CA ARG A 306 -22.40 4.18 12.43
C ARG A 306 -23.09 2.85 12.10
N ASP A 307 -23.91 2.37 13.02
CA ASP A 307 -24.61 1.09 12.84
C ASP A 307 -25.56 1.11 11.64
N LYS A 308 -26.25 2.21 11.36
CA LYS A 308 -27.16 2.31 10.20
C LYS A 308 -26.45 2.17 8.86
N GLY A 309 -25.29 2.80 8.69
CA GLY A 309 -24.49 2.63 7.48
C GLY A 309 -23.94 1.21 7.35
N ALA A 310 -23.48 0.62 8.46
CA ALA A 310 -23.04 -0.77 8.49
C ALA A 310 -24.17 -1.76 8.13
N ILE A 311 -25.40 -1.51 8.61
CA ILE A 311 -26.60 -2.27 8.25
C ILE A 311 -26.87 -2.18 6.75
N ALA A 312 -26.75 -0.98 6.15
CA ALA A 312 -26.95 -0.82 4.72
C ALA A 312 -25.91 -1.63 3.90
N ILE A 313 -24.63 -1.54 4.28
CA ILE A 313 -23.54 -2.31 3.65
C ILE A 313 -23.81 -3.83 3.78
N ALA A 314 -24.15 -4.30 4.98
CA ALA A 314 -24.41 -5.71 5.26
C ALA A 314 -25.60 -6.29 4.48
N HIS A 315 -26.60 -5.48 4.13
CA HIS A 315 -27.76 -5.90 3.33
C HIS A 315 -27.58 -5.70 1.82
N SER A 316 -26.48 -5.10 1.38
CA SER A 316 -26.20 -4.88 -0.04
C SER A 316 -26.20 -6.19 -0.83
N GLN A 317 -26.92 -6.22 -1.93
CA GLN A 317 -26.91 -7.32 -2.89
C GLN A 317 -25.77 -7.24 -3.90
N HIS A 318 -24.99 -6.16 -3.87
CA HIS A 318 -23.95 -5.87 -4.85
C HIS A 318 -22.54 -6.21 -4.35
N LEU A 319 -22.33 -6.28 -3.03
CA LEU A 319 -21.02 -6.50 -2.40
C LEU A 319 -20.69 -7.99 -2.17
N ARG A 320 -21.17 -8.89 -3.03
CA ARG A 320 -21.01 -10.35 -2.84
C ARG A 320 -19.58 -10.88 -3.06
N GLN A 321 -18.76 -10.11 -3.78
CA GLN A 321 -17.37 -10.45 -4.07
C GLN A 321 -16.38 -9.77 -3.12
N LEU A 322 -16.88 -9.13 -2.06
CA LEU A 322 -16.05 -8.35 -1.16
C LEU A 322 -15.18 -9.28 -0.31
N ASN A 323 -13.86 -9.14 -0.48
CA ASN A 323 -12.82 -9.86 0.25
C ASN A 323 -12.31 -9.04 1.45
N GLU A 324 -12.27 -7.71 1.33
CA GLU A 324 -11.81 -6.81 2.40
C GLU A 324 -12.85 -5.71 2.65
N LEU A 325 -13.28 -5.61 3.91
CA LEU A 325 -14.11 -4.52 4.40
C LEU A 325 -13.40 -3.82 5.56
N ALA A 326 -13.11 -2.53 5.38
CA ALA A 326 -12.48 -1.71 6.42
C ALA A 326 -13.41 -0.59 6.91
N LEU A 327 -13.85 -0.70 8.16
CA LEU A 327 -14.75 0.21 8.86
C LEU A 327 -14.15 0.66 10.21
N TRP A 328 -12.84 0.87 10.25
CA TRP A 328 -12.16 1.33 11.45
C TRP A 328 -12.48 2.80 11.77
N GLU A 329 -12.56 3.15 13.05
CA GLU A 329 -12.93 4.52 13.51
C GLU A 329 -14.22 5.04 12.82
N CYS A 330 -15.24 4.18 12.74
CA CYS A 330 -16.50 4.49 12.04
C CYS A 330 -17.71 4.68 12.97
N GLN A 331 -17.47 4.74 14.28
CA GLN A 331 -18.49 4.87 15.33
C GLN A 331 -19.51 3.72 15.33
N LEU A 332 -19.07 2.49 15.02
CA LEU A 332 -19.90 1.30 15.12
C LEU A 332 -20.04 0.86 16.58
N ALA A 333 -21.20 0.32 16.92
CA ALA A 333 -21.44 -0.41 18.15
C ALA A 333 -21.78 -1.89 17.83
N ALA A 334 -22.26 -2.61 18.85
CA ALA A 334 -22.53 -4.04 18.74
C ALA A 334 -23.54 -4.39 17.63
N ASP A 335 -24.50 -3.51 17.34
CA ASP A 335 -25.56 -3.76 16.37
C ASP A 335 -25.05 -3.71 14.93
N GLY A 336 -24.14 -2.78 14.60
CA GLY A 336 -23.46 -2.73 13.32
C GLY A 336 -22.62 -3.98 13.08
N ALA A 337 -21.80 -4.37 14.06
CA ALA A 337 -20.98 -5.59 13.99
C ALA A 337 -21.84 -6.86 13.85
N ARG A 338 -22.93 -6.96 14.62
CA ARG A 338 -23.88 -8.08 14.53
C ARG A 338 -24.50 -8.18 13.13
N THR A 339 -24.86 -7.06 12.53
CA THR A 339 -25.50 -7.08 11.20
C THR A 339 -24.50 -7.49 10.12
N ILE A 340 -23.24 -7.02 10.19
CA ILE A 340 -22.16 -7.49 9.31
C ILE A 340 -21.98 -9.01 9.46
N ALA A 341 -21.91 -9.51 10.69
CA ALA A 341 -21.78 -10.93 10.99
C ALA A 341 -22.95 -11.78 10.46
N GLN A 342 -24.16 -11.21 10.39
CA GLN A 342 -25.35 -11.89 9.89
C GLN A 342 -25.59 -11.68 8.38
N SER A 343 -24.72 -10.94 7.70
CA SER A 343 -24.86 -10.67 6.26
C SER A 343 -24.82 -11.96 5.44
N LYS A 344 -25.81 -12.12 4.55
CA LYS A 344 -25.86 -13.21 3.59
C LYS A 344 -25.05 -12.93 2.31
N THR A 345 -24.49 -11.74 2.19
CA THR A 345 -23.77 -11.29 0.98
C THR A 345 -22.29 -11.13 1.22
N LEU A 346 -21.86 -10.76 2.43
CA LEU A 346 -20.46 -10.61 2.80
C LEU A 346 -19.77 -11.95 3.16
N THR A 347 -20.15 -13.03 2.50
CA THR A 347 -19.65 -14.39 2.81
C THR A 347 -18.26 -14.69 2.24
N ALA A 348 -17.76 -13.85 1.33
CA ALA A 348 -16.43 -13.96 0.73
C ALA A 348 -15.35 -13.17 1.52
N LEU A 349 -15.72 -12.56 2.66
CA LEU A 349 -14.78 -11.74 3.43
C LEU A 349 -13.63 -12.58 3.97
N HIS A 350 -12.42 -12.14 3.64
CA HIS A 350 -11.15 -12.64 4.14
C HIS A 350 -10.56 -11.69 5.19
N THR A 351 -10.79 -10.38 5.05
CA THR A 351 -10.30 -9.36 5.98
C THR A 351 -11.46 -8.47 6.44
N LEU A 352 -11.63 -8.37 7.76
CA LEU A 352 -12.58 -7.48 8.39
C LEU A 352 -11.86 -6.59 9.40
N ASP A 353 -11.80 -5.30 9.09
CA ASP A 353 -11.16 -4.30 9.95
C ASP A 353 -12.23 -3.43 10.62
N LEU A 354 -12.37 -3.61 11.94
CA LEU A 354 -13.27 -2.87 12.81
C LEU A 354 -12.50 -2.14 13.91
N ASN A 355 -11.19 -1.88 13.72
CA ASN A 355 -10.36 -1.17 14.70
C ASN A 355 -11.01 0.14 15.18
N ARG A 356 -10.81 0.48 16.44
CA ARG A 356 -11.24 1.76 17.05
C ARG A 356 -12.73 2.03 16.89
N ASN A 357 -13.56 1.03 17.19
CA ASN A 357 -15.00 1.19 17.31
C ASN A 357 -15.44 0.88 18.76
N HIS A 358 -16.74 0.73 18.99
CA HIS A 358 -17.30 0.43 20.30
C HIS A 358 -18.17 -0.83 20.27
N ILE A 359 -17.72 -1.86 19.53
CA ILE A 359 -18.54 -3.06 19.31
C ILE A 359 -18.69 -3.90 20.59
N GLY A 360 -17.70 -3.86 21.48
CA GLY A 360 -17.67 -4.59 22.75
C GLY A 360 -17.81 -6.11 22.60
N ASP A 361 -17.99 -6.79 23.73
CA ASP A 361 -18.14 -8.25 23.75
C ASP A 361 -19.33 -8.72 22.92
N LYS A 362 -20.45 -7.99 22.94
CA LYS A 362 -21.65 -8.36 22.16
C LYS A 362 -21.38 -8.39 20.65
N GLY A 363 -20.63 -7.41 20.14
CA GLY A 363 -20.24 -7.37 18.73
C GLY A 363 -19.28 -8.51 18.37
N LEU A 364 -18.26 -8.74 19.21
CA LEU A 364 -17.32 -9.85 18.99
C LEU A 364 -18.00 -11.21 19.05
N ILE A 365 -18.89 -11.43 20.02
CA ILE A 365 -19.68 -12.66 20.13
C ILE A 365 -20.50 -12.90 18.86
N ALA A 366 -21.13 -11.85 18.31
CA ALA A 366 -21.90 -11.98 17.08
C ALA A 366 -21.03 -12.40 15.88
N ILE A 367 -19.81 -11.88 15.79
CA ILE A 367 -18.81 -12.30 14.79
C ILE A 367 -18.40 -13.75 15.03
N ALA A 368 -18.08 -14.11 16.27
CA ALA A 368 -17.63 -15.45 16.66
C ALA A 368 -18.67 -16.54 16.34
N ILE A 369 -19.97 -16.27 16.51
CA ILE A 369 -21.02 -17.26 16.20
C ILE A 369 -21.54 -17.19 14.75
N SER A 370 -20.94 -16.35 13.90
CA SER A 370 -21.39 -16.19 12.52
C SER A 370 -21.11 -17.43 11.68
N ASN A 371 -22.13 -17.95 11.00
CA ASN A 371 -21.95 -19.00 9.98
C ASN A 371 -21.61 -18.43 8.59
N ASN A 372 -21.51 -17.10 8.46
CA ASN A 372 -21.29 -16.42 7.19
C ASN A 372 -19.83 -15.96 7.01
N LEU A 373 -19.10 -15.71 8.11
CA LEU A 373 -17.72 -15.21 8.10
C LEU A 373 -16.67 -16.33 8.18
N THR A 374 -16.98 -17.53 7.68
CA THR A 374 -16.11 -18.72 7.84
C THR A 374 -14.83 -18.68 7.01
N GLN A 375 -14.76 -17.78 6.03
CA GLN A 375 -13.58 -17.55 5.18
C GLN A 375 -12.64 -16.48 5.75
N LEU A 376 -12.96 -15.91 6.93
CA LEU A 376 -12.19 -14.82 7.50
C LEU A 376 -10.79 -15.31 7.91
N LYS A 377 -9.78 -14.66 7.34
CA LYS A 377 -8.35 -14.91 7.60
C LYS A 377 -7.74 -13.86 8.51
N GLU A 378 -8.27 -12.64 8.47
CA GLU A 378 -7.80 -11.52 9.28
C GLU A 378 -8.96 -10.75 9.91
N LEU A 379 -8.89 -10.60 11.24
CA LEU A 379 -9.84 -9.87 12.05
C LEU A 379 -9.12 -8.83 12.89
N ARG A 380 -9.40 -7.54 12.63
CA ARG A 380 -8.80 -6.42 13.37
C ARG A 380 -9.81 -5.71 14.26
N LEU A 381 -9.50 -5.70 15.56
CA LEU A 381 -10.38 -5.28 16.65
C LEU A 381 -9.63 -4.46 17.73
N GLU A 382 -8.55 -3.78 17.37
CA GLU A 382 -7.87 -2.82 18.25
C GLU A 382 -8.87 -1.83 18.85
N CYS A 383 -8.73 -1.46 20.13
CA CYS A 383 -9.52 -0.38 20.75
C CYS A 383 -11.05 -0.57 20.61
N ASN A 384 -11.59 -1.75 20.96
CA ASN A 384 -13.02 -2.08 20.79
C ASN A 384 -13.81 -2.36 22.07
N ASN A 385 -13.22 -2.10 23.24
CA ASN A 385 -13.81 -2.39 24.57
C ASN A 385 -14.13 -3.87 24.78
N ILE A 386 -13.34 -4.79 24.20
CA ILE A 386 -13.49 -6.24 24.38
C ILE A 386 -12.88 -6.67 25.72
N SER A 387 -13.55 -7.55 26.45
CA SER A 387 -13.11 -8.12 27.73
C SER A 387 -12.82 -9.62 27.61
N ASP A 388 -12.47 -10.24 28.74
CA ASP A 388 -12.32 -11.71 28.85
C ASP A 388 -13.54 -12.47 28.33
N GLN A 389 -14.75 -11.92 28.49
CA GLN A 389 -15.96 -12.56 28.00
C GLN A 389 -15.95 -12.68 26.47
N GLY A 390 -15.63 -11.60 25.75
CA GLY A 390 -15.53 -11.64 24.29
C GLY A 390 -14.43 -12.59 23.82
N ALA A 391 -13.26 -12.55 24.45
CA ALA A 391 -12.14 -13.44 24.14
C ALA A 391 -12.48 -14.93 24.36
N LEU A 392 -13.16 -15.25 25.47
CA LEU A 392 -13.60 -16.62 25.77
C LEU A 392 -14.60 -17.18 24.76
N PHE A 393 -15.52 -16.35 24.26
CA PHE A 393 -16.45 -16.78 23.22
C PHE A 393 -15.74 -16.95 21.87
N LEU A 394 -14.81 -16.06 21.55
CA LEU A 394 -14.02 -16.15 20.34
C LEU A 394 -13.17 -17.43 20.31
N SER A 395 -12.55 -17.80 21.43
CA SER A 395 -11.73 -19.02 21.53
C SER A 395 -12.52 -20.32 21.40
N ARG A 396 -13.85 -20.28 21.55
CA ARG A 396 -14.74 -21.43 21.39
C ARG A 396 -15.47 -21.44 20.05
N SER A 397 -15.10 -20.57 19.12
CA SER A 397 -15.77 -20.49 17.82
C SER A 397 -15.22 -21.51 16.83
N PRO A 398 -16.02 -22.49 16.38
CA PRO A 398 -15.63 -23.37 15.27
C PRO A 398 -15.73 -22.66 13.91
N ASN A 399 -16.33 -21.47 13.87
CA ASN A 399 -16.62 -20.78 12.61
C ASN A 399 -15.45 -19.90 12.14
N LEU A 400 -14.41 -19.70 12.96
CA LEU A 400 -13.27 -18.85 12.65
C LEU A 400 -11.95 -19.64 12.61
N GLU A 401 -12.02 -20.94 12.30
CA GLU A 401 -10.83 -21.80 12.16
C GLU A 401 -9.88 -21.36 11.03
N SER A 402 -10.38 -20.62 10.05
CA SER A 402 -9.59 -20.04 8.96
C SER A 402 -8.78 -18.80 9.38
N LEU A 403 -8.88 -18.34 10.62
CA LEU A 403 -8.24 -17.12 11.08
C LEU A 403 -6.73 -17.32 11.30
N HIS A 404 -5.93 -16.52 10.60
CA HIS A 404 -4.46 -16.51 10.69
C HIS A 404 -3.95 -15.28 11.45
N THR A 405 -4.68 -14.17 11.36
CA THR A 405 -4.32 -12.90 11.99
C THR A 405 -5.48 -12.38 12.85
N LEU A 406 -5.21 -12.17 14.14
CA LEU A 406 -6.16 -11.59 15.09
C LEU A 406 -5.52 -10.43 15.85
N GLN A 407 -6.01 -9.21 15.62
CA GLN A 407 -5.55 -8.03 16.34
C GLN A 407 -6.56 -7.60 17.41
N LEU A 408 -6.17 -7.67 18.67
CA LEU A 408 -6.97 -7.34 19.86
C LEU A 408 -6.25 -6.31 20.75
N ARG A 409 -5.26 -5.59 20.21
CA ARG A 409 -4.52 -4.54 20.90
C ARG A 409 -5.44 -3.52 21.60
N SER A 410 -5.00 -2.97 22.73
CA SER A 410 -5.69 -1.87 23.42
C SER A 410 -7.16 -2.18 23.76
N ASN A 411 -7.42 -3.39 24.26
CA ASN A 411 -8.73 -3.79 24.78
C ASN A 411 -8.69 -3.96 26.31
N LYS A 412 -9.67 -4.65 26.89
CA LYS A 412 -9.83 -4.89 28.32
C LYS A 412 -9.67 -6.38 28.67
N ILE A 413 -8.93 -7.13 27.85
CA ILE A 413 -8.66 -8.56 28.06
C ILE A 413 -7.67 -8.71 29.22
N GLY A 414 -7.99 -9.57 30.18
CA GLY A 414 -7.13 -9.97 31.27
C GLY A 414 -6.61 -11.40 31.12
N ASP A 415 -6.11 -11.97 32.21
CA ASP A 415 -5.48 -13.29 32.20
C ASP A 415 -6.45 -14.40 31.78
N LEU A 416 -7.73 -14.30 32.13
CA LEU A 416 -8.72 -15.33 31.77
C LEU A 416 -8.98 -15.38 30.26
N GLY A 417 -9.06 -14.22 29.60
CA GLY A 417 -9.23 -14.15 28.15
C GLY A 417 -7.94 -14.54 27.42
N ALA A 418 -6.78 -14.14 27.93
CA ALA A 418 -5.48 -14.58 27.42
C ALA A 418 -5.34 -16.11 27.48
N HIS A 419 -5.64 -16.70 28.64
CA HIS A 419 -5.69 -18.15 28.82
C HIS A 419 -6.66 -18.82 27.85
N ALA A 420 -7.87 -18.28 27.71
CA ALA A 420 -8.87 -18.86 26.81
C ALA A 420 -8.42 -18.86 25.35
N LEU A 421 -7.75 -17.80 24.88
CA LEU A 421 -7.20 -17.72 23.53
C LEU A 421 -6.00 -18.65 23.36
N ALA A 422 -5.14 -18.74 24.36
CA ALA A 422 -3.95 -19.59 24.38
C ALA A 422 -4.27 -21.08 24.18
N PHE A 423 -5.31 -21.57 24.84
CA PHE A 423 -5.73 -22.97 24.84
C PHE A 423 -6.94 -23.24 23.94
N SER A 424 -7.15 -22.41 22.92
CA SER A 424 -8.24 -22.58 21.94
C SER A 424 -8.01 -23.79 21.04
N GLU A 425 -8.98 -24.70 20.96
CA GLU A 425 -8.95 -25.85 20.03
C GLU A 425 -9.25 -25.45 18.57
N HIS A 426 -9.75 -24.23 18.34
CA HIS A 426 -10.19 -23.76 17.02
C HIS A 426 -9.25 -22.74 16.38
N MET A 427 -8.20 -22.28 17.07
CA MET A 427 -7.24 -21.26 16.57
C MET A 427 -5.92 -21.88 16.08
N LEU A 428 -5.96 -23.10 15.55
CA LEU A 428 -4.77 -23.88 15.19
C LEU A 428 -3.99 -23.29 13.99
N ASN A 429 -4.65 -22.47 13.16
CA ASN A 429 -4.04 -21.82 11.99
C ASN A 429 -3.51 -20.41 12.29
N MET A 430 -3.57 -19.96 13.55
CA MET A 430 -3.13 -18.62 13.94
C MET A 430 -1.62 -18.47 13.70
N THR A 431 -1.22 -17.43 12.99
CA THR A 431 0.19 -17.07 12.80
C THR A 431 0.53 -15.74 13.47
N HIS A 432 -0.47 -14.87 13.66
CA HIS A 432 -0.28 -13.58 14.28
C HIS A 432 -1.44 -13.25 15.21
N LEU A 433 -1.12 -13.08 16.48
CA LEU A 433 -2.03 -12.54 17.49
C LEU A 433 -1.46 -11.18 17.93
N ASP A 434 -2.29 -10.18 18.23
CA ASP A 434 -1.83 -8.97 18.90
C ASP A 434 -2.69 -8.71 20.13
N LEU A 435 -2.10 -8.86 21.31
CA LEU A 435 -2.74 -8.60 22.61
C LEU A 435 -2.07 -7.45 23.37
N VAL A 436 -1.20 -6.67 22.72
CA VAL A 436 -0.47 -5.57 23.37
C VAL A 436 -1.45 -4.53 23.93
N ALA A 437 -1.07 -3.87 25.03
CA ALA A 437 -1.89 -2.85 25.70
C ALA A 437 -3.26 -3.37 26.21
N ASN A 438 -3.35 -4.64 26.58
CA ASN A 438 -4.47 -5.20 27.34
C ASN A 438 -4.16 -5.22 28.86
N ARG A 439 -5.05 -5.82 29.66
CA ARG A 439 -4.95 -5.94 31.13
C ARG A 439 -4.33 -7.29 31.55
N ILE A 440 -3.44 -7.84 30.72
CA ILE A 440 -2.80 -9.15 30.92
C ILE A 440 -1.62 -8.99 31.86
N THR A 441 -1.64 -9.74 32.96
CA THR A 441 -0.55 -9.81 33.94
C THR A 441 0.47 -10.86 33.53
N GLN A 442 1.53 -11.02 34.32
CA GLN A 442 2.54 -12.05 34.08
C GLN A 442 1.95 -13.47 33.95
N ASN A 443 0.88 -13.79 34.66
CA ASN A 443 0.25 -15.11 34.60
C ASN A 443 -0.36 -15.37 33.21
N GLY A 444 -1.11 -14.43 32.64
CA GLY A 444 -1.67 -14.60 31.30
C GLY A 444 -0.59 -14.63 30.21
N TRP A 445 0.53 -13.92 30.40
CA TRP A 445 1.67 -14.04 29.49
C TRP A 445 2.37 -15.40 29.56
N GLN A 446 2.41 -16.06 30.73
CA GLN A 446 2.92 -17.43 30.85
C GLN A 446 2.05 -18.41 30.05
N ASP A 447 0.73 -18.29 30.12
CA ASP A 447 -0.19 -19.08 29.31
C ASP A 447 0.05 -18.88 27.80
N LEU A 448 0.18 -17.62 27.36
CA LEU A 448 0.47 -17.28 25.97
C LEU A 448 1.83 -17.81 25.50
N SER A 449 2.87 -17.76 26.34
CA SER A 449 4.21 -18.27 26.01
C SER A 449 4.25 -19.79 25.80
N SER A 450 3.25 -20.50 26.35
CA SER A 450 3.11 -21.94 26.19
C SER A 450 2.37 -22.33 24.89
N CYS A 451 1.94 -21.34 24.09
CA CYS A 451 1.18 -21.58 22.86
C CYS A 451 2.08 -22.01 21.70
N PRO A 452 1.77 -23.13 21.01
CA PRO A 452 2.59 -23.63 19.91
C PRO A 452 2.56 -22.77 18.65
N TYR A 453 1.57 -21.85 18.51
CA TYR A 453 1.35 -21.05 17.30
C TYR A 453 1.83 -19.58 17.43
N LEU A 454 2.30 -19.15 18.61
CA LEU A 454 2.74 -17.78 18.89
C LEU A 454 4.26 -17.65 18.94
N GLN A 455 4.95 -18.09 17.87
CA GLN A 455 6.42 -18.15 17.86
C GLN A 455 7.11 -16.77 17.94
N ASP A 456 6.44 -15.69 17.53
CA ASP A 456 6.98 -14.32 17.56
C ASP A 456 6.74 -13.56 18.88
N PHE A 457 6.04 -14.15 19.86
CA PHE A 457 5.74 -13.47 21.14
C PHE A 457 6.82 -13.58 22.21
N ALA A 458 7.87 -14.38 21.98
CA ALA A 458 8.94 -14.58 22.95
C ALA A 458 9.72 -13.28 23.28
N ASP A 459 9.66 -12.27 22.42
CA ASP A 459 10.43 -11.02 22.55
C ASP A 459 9.64 -9.81 23.08
N VAL A 460 8.34 -9.97 23.42
CA VAL A 460 7.58 -8.89 24.06
C VAL A 460 7.65 -9.09 25.58
N PRO A 461 8.44 -8.29 26.32
CA PRO A 461 8.54 -8.47 27.76
C PRO A 461 7.18 -8.23 28.42
N PRO A 462 6.82 -8.99 29.48
CA PRO A 462 5.62 -8.73 30.24
C PRO A 462 5.63 -7.27 30.71
N PRO A 463 4.47 -6.58 30.74
CA PRO A 463 4.41 -5.22 31.23
C PRO A 463 4.99 -5.19 32.65
N THR A 464 5.92 -4.28 32.88
CA THR A 464 6.47 -4.04 34.21
C THR A 464 5.32 -3.77 35.18
N PRO A 465 5.30 -4.39 36.38
CA PRO A 465 4.25 -4.15 37.35
C PRO A 465 4.11 -2.66 37.60
N LEU A 466 2.87 -2.14 37.56
CA LEU A 466 2.54 -0.74 37.89
C LEU A 466 2.92 -0.32 39.33
N SER A 467 3.59 -1.19 40.11
CA SER A 467 4.03 -0.93 41.47
C SER A 467 5.38 -0.22 41.61
N LEU A 468 5.95 0.33 40.52
CA LEU A 468 7.21 1.12 40.59
C LEU A 468 7.14 2.52 39.95
N LEU A 469 5.97 2.98 39.51
CA LEU A 469 5.79 4.41 39.21
C LEU A 469 5.38 5.12 40.50
N SER A 470 6.36 5.72 41.15
CA SER A 470 6.13 6.75 42.16
C SER A 470 5.27 7.87 41.57
N PRO A 471 4.30 8.42 42.33
CA PRO A 471 3.55 9.59 41.88
C PRO A 471 4.43 10.84 42.05
N ALA A 472 5.18 11.22 41.03
CA ALA A 472 5.77 12.55 40.85
C ALA A 472 6.50 12.63 39.50
N ASP A 473 5.89 13.32 38.52
CA ASP A 473 6.38 14.57 37.89
C ASP A 473 5.64 14.85 36.57
#